data_AF-A0A932YFP1-F1
#
_entry.id   AF-A0A932YFP1-F1
#
_cell.length_a   1.000
_cell.length_b   1.000
_cell.length_c   1.000
_cell.angle_alpha   90.00
_cell.angle_beta   90.00
_cell.angle_gamma   90.00
#
_symmetry.space_group_name_H-M   'P 1'
#
loop_
_entity.id
_entity.type
_entity.pdbx_description
1 polymer ?
#
loop_
_entity_poly.entity_id
_entity_poly.type
_entity_poly.pdbx_seq_one_letter_code
_entity_poly.pdbx_strand_id
1 'polypeptide(L)'
;MSPTGRKIHETVLKQAGLTAPVRIGILETPTGFEVNAIHGWPERMEHFFAKGLRNYKPRITRIRAWRRDGEYSTNDRVIVDSILGQNYLYCGAGSPSYTIRHLRETRTYDLLKSFHNNGGILSVGSATAISLGRYALPVYEIFKVGVDLHWLDGLDFMGQYGLNLAIVPHWNNREGEDFDTTRCYMGIDRFAILQRMLPKDVTILGLDEQTACVVDIQSRHATVMGAGSVTVVKEWNDRVYRRGEIISFE
;
A
#
# COMPACT_ATOMS: atom_id res chain seq x y z
N MET A 1 -16.27 6.44 -3.55
CA MET A 1 -15.11 5.68 -4.10
C MET A 1 -15.36 5.37 -5.57
N SER A 2 -14.31 5.39 -6.39
CA SER A 2 -14.44 5.35 -7.86
C SER A 2 -14.81 3.96 -8.39
N PRO A 3 -15.54 3.87 -9.51
CA PRO A 3 -15.81 2.59 -10.22
C PRO A 3 -14.54 1.82 -10.60
N THR A 4 -13.42 2.53 -10.79
CA THR A 4 -12.12 1.96 -11.14
C THR A 4 -11.58 1.04 -10.04
N GLY A 5 -11.60 1.49 -8.78
CA GLY A 5 -11.10 0.69 -7.65
C GLY A 5 -11.84 -0.63 -7.49
N ARG A 6 -13.18 -0.61 -7.63
CA ARG A 6 -14.01 -1.82 -7.56
C ARG A 6 -13.58 -2.86 -8.61
N LYS A 7 -13.42 -2.44 -9.87
CA LYS A 7 -13.03 -3.32 -10.98
C LYS A 7 -11.66 -3.96 -10.76
N ILE A 8 -10.72 -3.22 -10.19
CA ILE A 8 -9.39 -3.73 -9.83
C ILE A 8 -9.54 -4.87 -8.81
N HIS A 9 -10.26 -4.64 -7.70
CA HIS A 9 -10.48 -5.68 -6.69
C HIS A 9 -11.18 -6.92 -7.27
N GLU A 10 -12.25 -6.76 -8.06
CA GLU A 10 -12.93 -7.89 -8.71
C GLU A 10 -11.99 -8.69 -9.61
N THR A 11 -11.13 -8.00 -10.37
CA THR A 11 -10.16 -8.67 -11.27
C THR A 11 -9.12 -9.46 -10.47
N VAL A 12 -8.56 -8.88 -9.41
CA VAL A 12 -7.59 -9.56 -8.55
C VAL A 12 -8.20 -10.79 -7.89
N LEU A 13 -9.42 -10.68 -7.34
CA LEU A 13 -10.13 -11.82 -6.75
C LEU A 13 -10.39 -12.92 -7.79
N LYS A 14 -10.78 -12.55 -9.00
CA LYS A 14 -11.00 -13.50 -10.11
C LYS A 14 -9.70 -14.18 -10.54
N GLN A 15 -8.61 -13.44 -10.70
CA GLN A 15 -7.30 -13.97 -11.09
C GLN A 15 -6.75 -14.95 -10.05
N ALA A 16 -6.97 -14.66 -8.76
CA ALA A 16 -6.61 -15.56 -7.67
C ALA A 16 -7.54 -16.78 -7.52
N GLY A 17 -8.55 -16.93 -8.39
CA GLY A 17 -9.47 -18.07 -8.35
C GLY A 17 -10.38 -18.11 -7.11
N LEU A 18 -10.54 -16.98 -6.40
CA LEU A 18 -11.36 -16.94 -5.19
C LEU A 18 -12.86 -17.02 -5.52
N THR A 19 -13.57 -17.87 -4.80
CA THR A 19 -15.03 -18.05 -4.91
C THR A 19 -15.73 -17.58 -3.65
N ALA A 20 -17.03 -17.26 -3.77
CA ALA A 20 -17.82 -16.79 -2.64
C ALA A 20 -18.02 -17.91 -1.59
N PRO A 21 -17.96 -17.62 -0.27
CA PRO A 21 -17.72 -16.31 0.33
C PRO A 21 -16.22 -15.97 0.48
N VAL A 22 -15.84 -14.74 0.11
CA VAL A 22 -14.46 -14.23 0.30
C VAL A 22 -14.33 -13.55 1.67
N ARG A 23 -13.32 -13.92 2.46
CA ARG A 23 -13.01 -13.30 3.76
C ARG A 23 -12.01 -12.16 3.57
N ILE A 24 -12.42 -10.95 3.94
CA ILE A 24 -11.68 -9.71 3.71
C ILE A 24 -11.33 -9.09 5.05
N GLY A 25 -10.04 -8.99 5.37
CA GLY A 25 -9.56 -8.21 6.52
C GLY A 25 -9.22 -6.78 6.11
N ILE A 26 -9.62 -5.81 6.93
CA ILE A 26 -9.20 -4.41 6.81
C ILE A 26 -8.29 -4.12 7.99
N LEU A 27 -7.00 -3.89 7.73
CA LEU A 27 -6.03 -3.56 8.77
C LEU A 27 -6.03 -2.05 9.00
N GLU A 28 -6.30 -1.65 10.25
CA GLU A 28 -6.53 -0.25 10.59
C GLU A 28 -5.29 0.50 11.08
N THR A 29 -4.15 -0.20 11.24
CA THR A 29 -2.90 0.39 11.74
C THR A 29 -2.54 1.70 11.05
N PRO A 30 -2.60 1.84 9.72
CA PRO A 30 -2.18 3.07 9.07
C PRO A 30 -2.94 4.33 9.50
N THR A 31 -4.19 4.18 9.96
CA THR A 31 -5.06 5.26 10.45
C THR A 31 -5.25 5.23 11.98
N GLY A 32 -4.45 4.44 12.71
CA GLY A 32 -4.61 4.25 14.15
C GLY A 32 -4.41 5.50 15.01
N PHE A 33 -3.82 6.57 14.45
CA PHE A 33 -3.67 7.87 15.10
C PHE A 33 -4.92 8.76 14.99
N GLU A 34 -5.87 8.44 14.10
CA GLU A 34 -7.06 9.25 13.91
C GLU A 34 -7.97 9.15 15.15
N VAL A 35 -8.35 10.29 15.72
CA VAL A 35 -9.25 10.36 16.90
C VAL A 35 -10.57 9.60 16.65
N ASN A 36 -11.02 9.57 15.39
CA ASN A 36 -12.24 8.88 14.97
C ASN A 36 -11.95 7.62 14.13
N ALA A 37 -10.83 6.92 14.35
CA ALA A 37 -10.42 5.76 13.55
C ALA A 37 -11.54 4.72 13.34
N ILE A 38 -12.45 4.56 14.31
CA ILE A 38 -13.62 3.68 14.17
C ILE A 38 -14.54 4.13 13.03
N HIS A 39 -14.91 5.42 12.98
CA HIS A 39 -15.85 5.98 12.00
C HIS A 39 -15.20 6.63 10.78
N GLY A 40 -13.88 6.49 10.69
CA GLY A 40 -13.06 7.09 9.66
C GLY A 40 -13.01 6.26 8.38
N TRP A 41 -11.81 6.15 7.84
CA TRP A 41 -11.57 5.43 6.59
C TRP A 41 -11.93 3.92 6.64
N PRO A 42 -11.66 3.15 7.72
CA PRO A 42 -11.95 1.72 7.71
C PRO A 42 -13.43 1.37 7.54
N GLU A 43 -14.35 2.12 8.18
CA GLU A 43 -15.81 1.93 8.03
C GLU A 43 -16.25 2.21 6.57
N ARG A 44 -15.70 3.25 5.94
CA ARG A 44 -15.97 3.53 4.52
C ARG A 44 -15.51 2.39 3.61
N MET A 45 -14.38 1.76 3.94
CA MET A 45 -13.86 0.61 3.19
C MET A 45 -14.70 -0.65 3.39
N GLU A 46 -15.17 -0.89 4.62
CA GLU A 46 -16.12 -1.98 4.91
C GLU A 46 -17.38 -1.84 4.07
N HIS A 47 -18.00 -0.64 4.06
CA HIS A 47 -19.19 -0.39 3.23
C HIS A 47 -18.90 -0.58 1.74
N PHE A 48 -17.74 -0.13 1.27
CA PHE A 48 -17.34 -0.28 -0.12
C PHE A 48 -17.17 -1.73 -0.52
N PHE A 49 -16.49 -2.57 0.27
CA PHE A 49 -16.35 -3.98 -0.07
C PHE A 49 -17.70 -4.70 0.01
N ALA A 50 -18.51 -4.42 1.04
CA ALA A 50 -19.83 -5.02 1.20
C ALA A 50 -20.77 -4.70 0.03
N LYS A 51 -20.70 -3.47 -0.51
CA LYS A 51 -21.54 -3.03 -1.65
C LYS A 51 -20.92 -3.37 -3.00
N GLY A 52 -19.62 -3.18 -3.14
CA GLY A 52 -18.87 -3.28 -4.40
C GLY A 52 -18.56 -4.71 -4.80
N LEU A 53 -18.42 -5.64 -3.86
CA LEU A 53 -18.05 -7.03 -4.13
C LEU A 53 -19.16 -8.02 -3.78
N ARG A 54 -20.43 -7.62 -3.86
CA ARG A 54 -21.60 -8.44 -3.45
C ARG A 54 -21.63 -9.84 -4.09
N ASN A 55 -21.16 -9.97 -5.33
CA ASN A 55 -21.04 -11.24 -6.04
C ASN A 55 -20.08 -12.23 -5.36
N TYR A 56 -19.12 -11.74 -4.56
CA TYR A 56 -18.19 -12.55 -3.78
C TYR A 56 -18.68 -12.83 -2.35
N LYS A 57 -19.88 -12.35 -1.96
CA LYS A 57 -20.46 -12.48 -0.61
C LYS A 57 -19.42 -12.20 0.50
N PRO A 58 -18.85 -10.97 0.54
CA PRO A 58 -17.69 -10.67 1.35
C PRO A 58 -18.02 -10.79 2.84
N ARG A 59 -17.16 -11.47 3.59
CA ARG A 59 -17.17 -11.50 5.06
C ARG A 59 -16.05 -10.59 5.54
N ILE A 60 -16.41 -9.41 6.02
CA ILE A 60 -15.45 -8.36 6.34
C ILE A 60 -15.09 -8.43 7.81
N THR A 61 -13.80 -8.35 8.12
CA THR A 61 -13.27 -8.27 9.48
C THR A 61 -12.44 -7.00 9.61
N ARG A 62 -12.82 -6.14 10.55
CA ARG A 62 -12.05 -4.95 10.92
C ARG A 62 -10.98 -5.32 11.95
N ILE A 63 -9.72 -5.30 11.53
CA ILE A 63 -8.56 -5.69 12.34
C ILE A 63 -8.00 -4.44 12.99
N ARG A 64 -8.52 -4.14 14.19
CA ARG A 64 -8.24 -2.93 14.97
C ARG A 64 -6.89 -3.02 15.70
N ALA A 65 -5.82 -3.23 14.94
CA ALA A 65 -4.46 -3.25 15.45
C ALA A 65 -3.87 -1.84 15.25
N TRP A 66 -4.28 -0.87 16.05
CA TRP A 66 -4.05 0.56 15.76
C TRP A 66 -2.62 1.00 16.02
N ARG A 67 -2.02 0.53 17.12
CA ARG A 67 -0.70 0.97 17.57
C ARG A 67 0.06 -0.16 18.22
N ARG A 68 1.35 0.03 18.53
CA ARG A 68 2.24 -1.03 19.03
C ARG A 68 2.00 -1.31 20.52
N ASP A 69 1.72 -0.26 21.25
CA ASP A 69 1.61 -0.17 22.70
C ASP A 69 0.18 0.16 23.13
N GLY A 70 -0.24 -0.31 24.32
CA GLY A 70 -1.57 -0.03 24.87
C GLY A 70 -2.69 -0.89 24.29
N GLU A 71 -3.93 -0.42 24.43
CA GLU A 71 -5.10 -1.09 23.87
C GLU A 71 -5.02 -1.16 22.34
N TYR A 72 -5.64 -2.18 21.75
CA TYR A 72 -5.62 -2.37 20.30
C TYR A 72 -4.20 -2.54 19.74
N SER A 73 -3.35 -3.24 20.50
CA SER A 73 -1.95 -3.46 20.17
C SER A 73 -1.78 -4.30 18.89
N THR A 74 -0.80 -3.94 18.06
CA THR A 74 -0.31 -4.75 16.92
C THR A 74 0.42 -6.03 17.35
N ASN A 75 0.50 -6.30 18.65
CA ASN A 75 0.94 -7.58 19.22
C ASN A 75 -0.19 -8.36 19.93
N ASP A 76 -1.39 -7.79 20.05
CA ASP A 76 -2.50 -8.44 20.73
C ASP A 76 -3.06 -9.59 19.88
N ARG A 77 -2.80 -10.82 20.31
CA ARG A 77 -3.22 -12.05 19.62
C ARG A 77 -4.73 -12.14 19.43
N VAL A 78 -5.51 -11.62 20.37
CA VAL A 78 -6.99 -11.64 20.27
C VAL A 78 -7.45 -10.84 19.05
N ILE A 79 -6.72 -9.79 18.70
CA ILE A 79 -7.01 -8.92 17.56
C ILE A 79 -6.38 -9.47 16.29
N VAL A 80 -5.06 -9.69 16.32
CA VAL A 80 -4.26 -9.86 15.10
C VAL A 80 -4.32 -11.28 14.53
N ASP A 81 -4.65 -12.30 15.33
CA ASP A 81 -4.74 -13.68 14.84
C ASP A 81 -5.90 -13.86 13.83
N SER A 82 -6.85 -12.91 13.79
CA SER A 82 -7.90 -12.85 12.76
C SER A 82 -7.35 -12.71 11.32
N ILE A 83 -6.09 -12.25 11.16
CA ILE A 83 -5.37 -12.19 9.87
C ILE A 83 -5.30 -13.58 9.23
N LEU A 84 -5.00 -14.62 10.02
CA LEU A 84 -4.78 -15.99 9.54
C LEU A 84 -6.02 -16.58 8.84
N GLY A 85 -7.21 -16.09 9.20
CA GLY A 85 -8.45 -16.52 8.59
C GLY A 85 -8.74 -15.88 7.25
N GLN A 86 -8.09 -14.80 6.84
CA GLN A 86 -8.53 -14.02 5.68
C GLN A 86 -8.11 -14.65 4.35
N ASN A 87 -8.77 -14.25 3.26
CA ASN A 87 -8.31 -14.52 1.88
C ASN A 87 -7.63 -13.29 1.28
N TYR A 88 -8.09 -12.11 1.70
CA TYR A 88 -7.71 -10.82 1.16
C TYR A 88 -7.52 -9.83 2.31
N LEU A 89 -6.40 -9.11 2.33
CA LEU A 89 -6.15 -8.03 3.28
C LEU A 89 -6.05 -6.70 2.55
N TYR A 90 -6.65 -5.67 3.14
CA TYR A 90 -6.63 -4.32 2.60
C TYR A 90 -6.13 -3.28 3.61
N CYS A 91 -5.21 -2.42 3.16
CA CYS A 91 -4.58 -1.35 3.97
C CYS A 91 -4.25 -0.14 3.08
N GLY A 92 -4.80 1.07 3.26
CA GLY A 92 -4.72 2.05 2.15
C GLY A 92 -4.70 3.55 2.46
N ALA A 93 -4.92 4.00 3.69
CA ALA A 93 -4.88 5.43 4.05
C ALA A 93 -3.93 5.68 5.22
N GLY A 94 -3.77 6.93 5.64
CA GLY A 94 -3.07 7.28 6.88
C GLY A 94 -1.64 7.77 6.68
N SER A 95 -0.74 7.42 7.59
CA SER A 95 0.62 7.96 7.64
C SER A 95 1.70 6.89 7.44
N PRO A 96 2.65 7.06 6.49
CA PRO A 96 3.72 6.09 6.27
C PRO A 96 4.59 5.87 7.51
N SER A 97 5.04 6.95 8.15
CA SER A 97 5.90 6.89 9.33
C SER A 97 5.19 6.22 10.51
N TYR A 98 3.90 6.49 10.68
CA TYR A 98 3.06 5.84 11.70
C TYR A 98 2.93 4.35 11.45
N THR A 99 2.59 3.94 10.22
CA THR A 99 2.50 2.54 9.82
C THR A 99 3.79 1.79 10.10
N ILE A 100 4.94 2.35 9.69
CA ILE A 100 6.25 1.74 9.93
C ILE A 100 6.49 1.57 11.43
N ARG A 101 6.31 2.63 12.21
CA ARG A 101 6.53 2.62 13.67
C ARG A 101 5.69 1.56 14.39
N HIS A 102 4.46 1.35 13.94
CA HIS A 102 3.50 0.49 14.62
C HIS A 102 3.41 -0.93 14.07
N LEU A 103 3.97 -1.20 12.89
CA LEU A 103 4.07 -2.56 12.34
C LEU A 103 5.46 -3.17 12.49
N ARG A 104 6.55 -2.39 12.42
CA ARG A 104 7.91 -2.93 12.48
C ARG A 104 8.10 -3.75 13.75
N GLU A 105 8.64 -4.97 13.59
CA GLU A 105 8.93 -5.90 14.70
C GLU A 105 7.70 -6.13 15.58
N THR A 106 6.55 -6.36 14.95
CA THR A 106 5.31 -6.74 15.63
C THR A 106 4.76 -8.02 15.05
N ARG A 107 3.97 -8.73 15.87
CA ARG A 107 3.23 -9.92 15.42
C ARG A 107 2.39 -9.63 14.19
N THR A 108 1.74 -8.46 14.13
CA THR A 108 0.94 -8.06 12.95
C THR A 108 1.77 -8.13 11.68
N TYR A 109 2.99 -7.59 11.68
CA TYR A 109 3.84 -7.60 10.49
C TYR A 109 4.34 -9.01 10.13
N ASP A 110 4.68 -9.83 11.11
CA ASP A 110 5.04 -11.24 10.87
C ASP A 110 3.87 -12.05 10.31
N LEU A 111 2.64 -11.76 10.78
CA LEU A 111 1.42 -12.34 10.23
C LEU A 111 1.14 -11.85 8.81
N LEU A 112 1.40 -10.58 8.46
CA LEU A 112 1.25 -10.08 7.09
C LEU A 112 2.19 -10.82 6.11
N LYS A 113 3.47 -10.98 6.47
CA LYS A 113 4.43 -11.74 5.67
C LYS A 113 3.98 -13.20 5.52
N SER A 114 3.63 -13.85 6.63
CA SER A 114 3.17 -15.25 6.63
C SER A 114 1.88 -15.43 5.83
N PHE A 115 0.92 -14.52 5.97
CA PHE A 115 -0.34 -14.51 5.24
C PHE A 115 -0.09 -14.49 3.72
N HIS A 116 0.75 -13.57 3.25
CA HIS A 116 1.03 -13.46 1.81
C HIS A 116 1.84 -14.64 1.29
N ASN A 117 2.84 -15.12 2.04
CA ASN A 117 3.62 -16.31 1.68
C ASN A 117 2.76 -17.58 1.59
N ASN A 118 1.65 -17.63 2.32
CA ASN A 118 0.66 -18.72 2.26
C ASN A 118 -0.44 -18.49 1.20
N GLY A 119 -0.22 -17.58 0.24
CA GLY A 119 -1.13 -17.33 -0.88
C GLY A 119 -2.25 -16.32 -0.59
N GLY A 120 -2.21 -15.65 0.57
CA GLY A 120 -3.12 -14.55 0.88
C GLY A 120 -2.87 -13.33 -0.01
N ILE A 121 -3.94 -12.66 -0.45
CA ILE A 121 -3.82 -11.47 -1.30
C ILE A 121 -3.67 -10.24 -0.43
N LEU A 122 -2.54 -9.52 -0.58
CA LEU A 122 -2.32 -8.24 0.08
C LEU A 122 -2.55 -7.09 -0.89
N SER A 123 -3.48 -6.20 -0.57
CA SER A 123 -3.78 -5.02 -1.37
C SER A 123 -3.54 -3.77 -0.54
N VAL A 124 -2.59 -2.96 -1.00
CA VAL A 124 -2.19 -1.75 -0.31
C VAL A 124 -2.37 -0.51 -1.16
N GLY A 125 -2.62 0.61 -0.49
CA GLY A 125 -2.73 1.92 -1.12
C GLY A 125 -1.99 3.00 -0.32
N SER A 126 -1.68 4.10 -1.02
CA SER A 126 -1.16 5.35 -0.45
C SER A 126 -0.10 5.12 0.63
N ALA A 127 -0.34 5.59 1.86
CA ALA A 127 0.59 5.49 2.98
C ALA A 127 1.13 4.08 3.28
N THR A 128 0.27 3.05 3.16
CA THR A 128 0.74 1.67 3.41
C THR A 128 1.66 1.22 2.28
N ALA A 129 1.35 1.56 1.03
CA ALA A 129 2.21 1.22 -0.11
C ALA A 129 3.62 1.82 0.06
N ILE A 130 3.72 3.08 0.49
CA ILE A 130 5.00 3.73 0.83
C ILE A 130 5.72 2.96 1.93
N SER A 131 5.01 2.59 2.98
CA SER A 131 5.56 1.90 4.15
C SER A 131 6.15 0.54 3.85
N LEU A 132 5.65 -0.16 2.82
CA LEU A 132 6.15 -1.49 2.44
C LEU A 132 7.46 -1.47 1.63
N GLY A 133 7.89 -0.31 1.16
CA GLY A 133 9.20 -0.16 0.51
C GLY A 133 10.37 -0.45 1.45
N ARG A 134 11.56 -0.66 0.89
CA ARG A 134 12.83 -0.62 1.62
C ARG A 134 13.12 0.80 2.11
N TYR A 135 12.81 1.78 1.28
CA TYR A 135 12.88 3.21 1.58
C TYR A 135 11.48 3.82 1.49
N ALA A 136 11.07 4.52 2.54
CA ALA A 136 9.74 5.09 2.69
C ALA A 136 9.79 6.61 2.81
N LEU A 137 8.89 7.28 2.11
CA LEU A 137 8.80 8.74 2.08
C LEU A 137 8.00 9.25 3.30
N PRO A 138 8.59 10.06 4.19
CA PRO A 138 7.88 10.67 5.31
C PRO A 138 7.11 11.92 4.84
N VAL A 139 6.01 11.66 4.12
CA VAL A 139 5.26 12.68 3.37
C VAL A 139 4.83 13.84 4.27
N TYR A 140 4.23 13.56 5.43
CA TYR A 140 3.70 14.61 6.30
C TYR A 140 4.80 15.42 6.96
N GLU A 141 5.87 14.77 7.38
CA GLU A 141 7.02 15.41 7.99
C GLU A 141 7.67 16.39 6.99
N ILE A 142 7.93 15.94 5.75
CA ILE A 142 8.54 16.80 4.74
C ILE A 142 7.55 17.88 4.26
N PHE A 143 6.35 17.49 3.83
CA PHE A 143 5.44 18.40 3.15
C PHE A 143 4.67 19.33 4.10
N LYS A 144 4.29 18.85 5.29
CA LYS A 144 3.47 19.63 6.25
C LYS A 144 4.33 20.29 7.34
N VAL A 145 5.30 19.58 7.89
CA VAL A 145 6.17 20.11 8.96
C VAL A 145 7.33 20.91 8.39
N GLY A 146 7.81 20.57 7.20
CA GLY A 146 8.92 21.27 6.54
C GLY A 146 10.29 20.78 6.98
N VAL A 147 10.40 19.52 7.42
CA VAL A 147 11.71 18.92 7.72
C VAL A 147 12.52 18.67 6.44
N ASP A 148 13.84 18.58 6.58
CA ASP A 148 14.74 18.31 5.46
C ASP A 148 14.41 17.00 4.74
N LEU A 149 14.74 16.94 3.44
CA LEU A 149 14.49 15.77 2.59
C LEU A 149 15.30 14.57 3.09
N HIS A 150 14.60 13.47 3.36
CA HIS A 150 15.21 12.21 3.76
C HIS A 150 14.26 11.03 3.45
N TRP A 151 14.84 9.82 3.45
CA TRP A 151 14.09 8.58 3.42
C TRP A 151 14.09 7.94 4.80
N LEU A 152 12.97 7.36 5.20
CA LEU A 152 12.93 6.43 6.33
C LEU A 152 13.31 5.04 5.84
N ASP A 153 13.88 4.22 6.73
CA ASP A 153 13.83 2.76 6.53
C ASP A 153 12.35 2.35 6.53
N GLY A 154 11.89 1.72 5.46
CA GLY A 154 10.55 1.16 5.37
C GLY A 154 10.46 -0.23 5.99
N LEU A 155 9.33 -0.90 5.80
CA LEU A 155 9.12 -2.26 6.30
C LEU A 155 9.85 -3.31 5.47
N ASP A 156 10.28 -2.96 4.26
CA ASP A 156 10.99 -3.84 3.32
C ASP A 156 10.22 -5.15 3.05
N PHE A 157 8.92 -5.03 2.81
CA PHE A 157 8.06 -6.19 2.62
C PHE A 157 8.40 -6.93 1.33
N MET A 158 8.72 -6.20 0.26
CA MET A 158 9.05 -6.80 -1.04
C MET A 158 10.47 -7.39 -1.08
N GLY A 159 11.33 -7.05 -0.11
CA GLY A 159 12.65 -7.63 0.05
C GLY A 159 12.62 -9.15 0.29
N GLN A 160 11.55 -9.67 0.89
CA GLN A 160 11.35 -11.13 1.03
C GLN A 160 11.19 -11.86 -0.32
N TYR A 161 10.93 -11.11 -1.39
CA TYR A 161 10.85 -11.60 -2.78
C TYR A 161 12.04 -11.17 -3.64
N GLY A 162 13.10 -10.62 -3.02
CA GLY A 162 14.30 -10.14 -3.73
C GLY A 162 14.17 -8.73 -4.33
N LEU A 163 13.08 -8.00 -4.07
CA LEU A 163 12.84 -6.70 -4.67
C LEU A 163 13.21 -5.55 -3.73
N ASN A 164 14.22 -4.76 -4.13
CA ASN A 164 14.64 -3.56 -3.42
C ASN A 164 13.90 -2.31 -3.95
N LEU A 165 12.76 -1.97 -3.31
CA LEU A 165 11.82 -0.96 -3.84
C LEU A 165 11.66 0.27 -2.95
N ALA A 166 11.52 1.45 -3.56
CA ALA A 166 10.87 2.62 -2.98
C ALA A 166 9.53 2.85 -3.71
N ILE A 167 8.41 2.79 -2.99
CA ILE A 167 7.07 2.87 -3.61
C ILE A 167 6.50 4.28 -3.42
N VAL A 168 6.15 4.95 -4.52
CA VAL A 168 5.72 6.35 -4.56
C VAL A 168 4.35 6.46 -5.24
N PRO A 169 3.25 6.32 -4.48
CA PRO A 169 1.90 6.53 -4.99
C PRO A 169 1.64 8.03 -5.22
N HIS A 170 0.49 8.37 -5.82
CA HIS A 170 0.14 9.76 -6.12
C HIS A 170 1.22 10.44 -6.99
N TRP A 171 1.77 9.67 -7.94
CA TRP A 171 2.88 10.09 -8.80
C TRP A 171 2.51 11.31 -9.67
N ASN A 172 1.27 11.34 -10.17
CA ASN A 172 0.70 12.41 -10.98
C ASN A 172 -0.27 13.32 -10.20
N ASN A 173 -0.17 13.38 -8.87
CA ASN A 173 -1.06 14.19 -8.04
C ASN A 173 -1.16 15.64 -8.54
N ARG A 174 -2.37 16.21 -8.45
CA ARG A 174 -2.70 17.58 -8.88
C ARG A 174 -3.51 18.36 -7.85
N GLU A 175 -3.54 17.90 -6.60
CA GLU A 175 -4.28 18.61 -5.54
C GLU A 175 -3.68 19.97 -5.17
N GLY A 176 -2.39 20.20 -5.46
CA GLY A 176 -1.81 21.53 -5.34
C GLY A 176 -2.20 22.37 -6.54
N GLU A 177 -3.15 23.29 -6.33
CA GLU A 177 -3.55 24.25 -7.37
C GLU A 177 -2.39 25.21 -7.68
N ASP A 178 -1.78 25.79 -6.64
CA ASP A 178 -0.74 26.83 -6.75
C ASP A 178 0.69 26.32 -6.52
N PHE A 179 0.86 25.02 -6.28
CA PHE A 179 2.18 24.41 -6.05
C PHE A 179 2.23 22.96 -6.50
N ASP A 180 3.42 22.49 -6.86
CA ASP A 180 3.61 21.15 -7.41
C ASP A 180 3.46 20.07 -6.32
N THR A 181 2.41 19.25 -6.42
CA THR A 181 2.19 18.09 -5.55
C THR A 181 2.48 16.75 -6.21
N THR A 182 3.03 16.75 -7.43
CA THR A 182 3.42 15.51 -8.10
C THR A 182 4.43 14.73 -7.25
N ARG A 183 4.61 13.44 -7.55
CA ARG A 183 5.54 12.57 -6.81
C ARG A 183 5.24 12.52 -5.31
N CYS A 184 3.97 12.32 -4.96
CA CYS A 184 3.51 12.19 -3.57
C CYS A 184 3.77 13.45 -2.73
N TYR A 185 3.31 14.62 -3.19
CA TYR A 185 3.47 15.94 -2.57
C TYR A 185 4.90 16.47 -2.49
N MET A 186 5.87 15.83 -3.15
CA MET A 186 7.25 16.32 -3.18
C MET A 186 7.46 17.36 -4.28
N GLY A 187 6.69 17.28 -5.36
CA GLY A 187 6.97 17.98 -6.60
C GLY A 187 8.23 17.44 -7.29
N ILE A 188 8.41 17.81 -8.55
CA ILE A 188 9.50 17.31 -9.40
C ILE A 188 10.87 17.63 -8.78
N ASP A 189 11.06 18.87 -8.31
CA ASP A 189 12.37 19.35 -7.85
C ASP A 189 12.84 18.68 -6.55
N ARG A 190 11.99 18.61 -5.52
CA ARG A 190 12.36 17.92 -4.27
C ARG A 190 12.51 16.41 -4.52
N PHE A 191 11.66 15.83 -5.36
CA PHE A 191 11.75 14.41 -5.65
C PHE A 191 13.04 14.05 -6.39
N ALA A 192 13.53 14.91 -7.29
CA ALA A 192 14.82 14.70 -7.96
C ALA A 192 15.99 14.64 -6.95
N ILE A 193 15.94 15.42 -5.87
CA ILE A 193 16.93 15.35 -4.78
C ILE A 193 16.79 14.04 -4.01
N LEU A 194 15.56 13.68 -3.62
CA LEU A 194 15.27 12.42 -2.92
C LEU A 194 15.73 11.21 -3.73
N GLN A 195 15.53 11.20 -5.05
CA GLN A 195 16.02 10.14 -5.93
C GLN A 195 17.54 9.99 -5.89
N ARG A 196 18.30 11.09 -5.78
CA ARG A 196 19.78 11.07 -5.69
C ARG A 196 20.29 10.53 -4.36
N MET A 197 19.45 10.56 -3.32
CA MET A 197 19.78 10.05 -1.99
C MET A 197 19.65 8.52 -1.89
N LEU A 198 18.97 7.88 -2.84
CA LEU A 198 18.80 6.42 -2.83
C LEU A 198 20.05 5.70 -3.36
N PRO A 199 20.37 4.52 -2.83
CA PRO A 199 21.33 3.61 -3.45
C PRO A 199 20.94 3.27 -4.90
N LYS A 200 21.94 3.05 -5.75
CA LYS A 200 21.74 2.82 -7.21
C LYS A 200 20.92 1.57 -7.53
N ASP A 201 20.96 0.57 -6.66
CA ASP A 201 20.26 -0.70 -6.81
C ASP A 201 18.77 -0.62 -6.40
N VAL A 202 18.33 0.49 -5.78
CA VAL A 202 16.92 0.72 -5.45
C VAL A 202 16.14 1.06 -6.70
N THR A 203 15.01 0.38 -6.89
CA THR A 203 14.04 0.71 -7.93
C THR A 203 12.91 1.55 -7.32
N ILE A 204 12.61 2.71 -7.90
CA ILE A 204 11.43 3.49 -7.53
C ILE A 204 10.25 3.00 -8.36
N LEU A 205 9.15 2.66 -7.70
CA LEU A 205 7.88 2.32 -8.31
C LEU A 205 6.90 3.49 -8.08
N GLY A 206 6.76 4.34 -9.09
CA GLY A 206 5.79 5.43 -9.14
C GLY A 206 4.42 4.95 -9.58
N LEU A 207 3.36 5.25 -8.82
CA LEU A 207 1.98 4.92 -9.18
C LEU A 207 1.13 6.18 -9.30
N ASP A 208 0.53 6.38 -10.46
CA ASP A 208 -0.48 7.41 -10.66
C ASP A 208 -1.72 7.14 -9.81
N GLU A 209 -2.51 8.18 -9.55
CA GLU A 209 -3.79 8.04 -8.87
C GLU A 209 -4.76 7.15 -9.67
N GLN A 210 -5.63 6.45 -8.95
CA GLN A 210 -6.58 5.47 -9.52
C GLN A 210 -5.91 4.38 -10.38
N THR A 211 -4.66 4.03 -10.06
CA THR A 211 -3.86 3.01 -10.73
C THR A 211 -3.40 1.97 -9.72
N ALA A 212 -3.31 0.71 -10.14
CA ALA A 212 -2.75 -0.38 -9.36
C ALA A 212 -1.68 -1.11 -10.17
N CYS A 213 -0.60 -1.48 -9.49
CA CYS A 213 0.40 -2.41 -9.98
C CYS A 213 0.10 -3.77 -9.31
N VAL A 214 -0.50 -4.70 -10.05
CA VAL A 214 -0.86 -6.03 -9.52
C VAL A 214 0.34 -6.95 -9.71
N VAL A 215 1.04 -7.26 -8.63
CA VAL A 215 2.27 -8.06 -8.63
C VAL A 215 1.95 -9.52 -8.36
N ASP A 216 2.32 -10.39 -9.29
CA ASP A 216 2.34 -11.85 -9.11
C ASP A 216 3.79 -12.30 -8.91
N ILE A 217 4.08 -12.71 -7.68
CA ILE A 217 5.41 -13.16 -7.27
C ILE A 217 5.80 -14.49 -7.95
N GLN A 218 4.84 -15.38 -8.22
CA GLN A 218 5.14 -16.69 -8.80
C GLN A 218 5.58 -16.56 -10.25
N SER A 219 4.84 -15.76 -11.04
CA SER A 219 5.18 -15.52 -12.44
C SER A 219 6.21 -14.42 -12.65
N ARG A 220 6.60 -13.70 -11.58
CA ARG A 220 7.50 -12.53 -11.60
C ARG A 220 7.06 -11.44 -12.57
N HIS A 221 5.74 -11.24 -12.63
CA HIS A 221 5.11 -10.23 -13.47
C HIS A 221 4.26 -9.31 -12.64
N ALA A 222 4.28 -8.03 -12.99
CA ALA A 222 3.30 -7.08 -12.51
C ALA A 222 2.47 -6.54 -13.67
N THR A 223 1.15 -6.48 -13.50
CA THR A 223 0.23 -5.93 -14.50
C THR A 223 -0.29 -4.58 -14.06
N VAL A 224 -0.23 -3.59 -14.95
CA VAL A 224 -0.79 -2.27 -14.68
C VAL A 224 -2.30 -2.26 -14.89
N MET A 225 -3.03 -1.77 -13.91
CA MET A 225 -4.49 -1.63 -13.95
C MET A 225 -4.92 -0.22 -13.54
N GLY A 226 -6.11 0.19 -13.97
CA GLY A 226 -6.68 1.48 -13.58
C GLY A 226 -6.63 2.54 -14.67
N ALA A 227 -6.68 3.81 -14.27
CA ALA A 227 -6.84 4.94 -15.19
C ALA A 227 -5.51 5.62 -15.60
N GLY A 228 -4.48 5.52 -14.76
CA GLY A 228 -3.17 6.11 -15.02
C GLY A 228 -2.12 5.08 -15.41
N SER A 229 -0.87 5.36 -15.03
CA SER A 229 0.31 4.59 -15.37
C SER A 229 1.14 4.24 -14.14
N VAL A 230 2.04 3.28 -14.33
CA VAL A 230 3.12 2.95 -13.39
C VAL A 230 4.43 3.38 -14.02
N THR A 231 5.23 4.15 -13.29
CA THR A 231 6.57 4.54 -13.70
C THR A 231 7.59 3.73 -12.90
N VAL A 232 8.46 3.00 -13.58
CA VAL A 232 9.59 2.30 -12.97
C VAL A 232 10.84 3.14 -13.22
N VAL A 233 11.51 3.57 -12.16
CA VAL A 233 12.76 4.33 -12.24
C VAL A 233 13.89 3.50 -11.64
N LYS A 234 14.91 3.21 -12.44
CA LYS A 234 16.13 2.51 -12.01
C LYS A 234 17.33 3.14 -12.70
N GLU A 235 18.37 3.48 -11.93
CA GLU A 235 19.58 4.12 -12.44
C GLU A 235 19.31 5.31 -13.39
N TRP A 236 18.34 6.17 -13.04
CA TRP A 236 17.94 7.35 -13.84
C TRP A 236 17.22 7.06 -15.16
N ASN A 237 16.86 5.81 -15.41
CA ASN A 237 16.02 5.44 -16.54
C ASN A 237 14.57 5.25 -16.10
N ASP A 238 13.70 6.07 -16.67
CA ASP A 238 12.26 6.02 -16.45
C ASP A 238 11.61 5.16 -17.53
N ARG A 239 10.86 4.13 -17.11
CA ARG A 239 9.98 3.36 -17.99
C ARG A 239 8.54 3.51 -17.51
N VAL A 240 7.67 3.97 -18.41
CA VAL A 240 6.25 4.17 -18.12
C VAL A 240 5.46 3.01 -18.71
N TYR A 241 4.65 2.37 -17.87
CA TYR A 241 3.76 1.27 -18.21
C TYR A 241 2.31 1.72 -18.02
N ARG A 242 1.51 1.60 -19.07
CA ARG A 242 0.09 1.92 -19.12
C ARG A 242 -0.74 0.68 -18.81
N ARG A 243 -2.04 0.89 -18.58
CA ARG A 243 -3.03 -0.15 -18.34
C ARG A 243 -2.87 -1.34 -19.31
N GLY A 244 -2.77 -2.54 -18.74
CA GLY A 244 -2.66 -3.81 -19.46
C GLY A 244 -1.22 -4.20 -19.80
N GLU A 245 -0.25 -3.29 -19.70
CA GLU A 245 1.16 -3.63 -19.90
C GLU A 245 1.72 -4.40 -18.70
N ILE A 246 2.71 -5.24 -19.01
CA ILE A 246 3.36 -6.15 -18.07
C ILE A 246 4.77 -5.65 -17.76
N ILE A 247 5.11 -5.69 -16.49
CA ILE A 247 6.44 -5.40 -15.95
C ILE A 247 7.02 -6.73 -15.48
N SER A 248 8.10 -7.20 -16.11
CA SER A 248 8.87 -8.34 -15.60
C SER A 248 9.90 -7.86 -14.59
N PHE A 249 10.11 -8.64 -13.52
CA PHE A 249 11.14 -8.38 -12.52
C PHE A 249 11.91 -9.67 -12.20
N GLU A 250 13.15 -9.51 -11.72
CA GLU A 250 14.05 -10.63 -11.37
C GLU A 250 14.10 -10.89 -9.87
#